data_AF-A0A0C4WMG2-F1
#
_entry.id   AF-A0A0C4WMG2-F1
#
_cell.length_a   1.000
_cell.length_b   1.000
_cell.length_c   1.000
_cell.angle_alpha   90.00
_cell.angle_beta   90.00
_cell.angle_gamma   90.00
#
_symmetry.space_group_name_H-M   'P 1'
#
loop_
_entity.id
_entity.type
_entity.pdbx_description
1 polymer ?
#
loop_
_entity_poly.entity_id
_entity_poly.type
_entity_poly.pdbx_seq_one_letter_code
_entity_poly.pdbx_strand_id
1 'polypeptide(L)'
;MNSRSMLQIMAAFSSYMDVPEEHMKDHSAIPTAPIPENEQESRIHIRSGKEKPEHAYTAVHYRDHWFWIDDSNWQAKRALVAVMFFFTLAETSGNNRLPVITIPAQ
;
A
#
# COMPACT_ATOMS: atom_id res chain seq x y z
N MET A 1 -7.71 -21.38 -7.16
CA MET A 1 -7.14 -20.01 -7.16
C MET A 1 -7.72 -19.30 -5.93
N ASN A 2 -6.89 -19.02 -4.92
CA ASN A 2 -7.38 -18.40 -3.68
C ASN A 2 -7.12 -16.90 -3.79
N SER A 3 -8.17 -16.10 -3.91
CA SER A 3 -8.03 -14.63 -3.91
C SER A 3 -7.44 -14.21 -2.57
N ARG A 4 -6.31 -13.50 -2.59
CA ARG A 4 -5.71 -12.98 -1.36
C ARG A 4 -6.68 -12.00 -0.69
N SER A 5 -6.81 -12.09 0.63
CA SER A 5 -7.51 -11.07 1.41
C SER A 5 -6.78 -9.72 1.31
N MET A 6 -7.50 -8.60 1.44
CA MET A 6 -6.90 -7.25 1.46
C MET A 6 -5.75 -7.16 2.46
N LEU A 7 -5.88 -7.77 3.65
CA LEU A 7 -4.82 -7.81 4.66
C LEU A 7 -3.56 -8.52 4.13
N GLN A 8 -3.73 -9.62 3.39
CA GLN A 8 -2.60 -10.34 2.79
C GLN A 8 -1.94 -9.57 1.64
N ILE A 9 -2.71 -8.75 0.93
CA ILE A 9 -2.15 -7.82 -0.07
C ILE A 9 -1.31 -6.78 0.66
N MET A 10 -1.86 -6.10 1.67
CA MET A 10 -1.11 -5.10 2.43
C MET A 10 0.16 -5.68 3.10
N ALA A 11 0.08 -6.90 3.63
CA ALA A 11 1.25 -7.59 4.19
C ALA A 11 2.32 -7.93 3.14
N ALA A 12 1.93 -8.18 1.89
CA ALA A 12 2.91 -8.34 0.81
C ALA A 12 3.55 -6.99 0.48
N PHE A 13 2.77 -5.90 0.44
CA PHE A 13 3.30 -4.56 0.16
C PHE A 13 4.29 -4.06 1.21
N SER A 14 4.07 -4.37 2.49
CA SER A 14 5.03 -4.01 3.55
C SER A 14 6.40 -4.66 3.33
N SER A 15 6.48 -5.82 2.67
CA SER A 15 7.76 -6.48 2.37
C SER A 15 8.57 -5.82 1.24
N TYR A 16 8.01 -4.83 0.54
CA TYR A 16 8.71 -4.08 -0.51
C TYR A 16 9.23 -2.72 -0.05
N MET A 17 9.10 -2.42 1.25
CA MET A 17 9.46 -1.14 1.84
C MET A 17 10.81 -1.20 2.52
N ASP A 18 11.62 -0.15 2.31
CA ASP A 18 12.79 0.12 3.11
C ASP A 18 12.38 0.58 4.50
N VAL A 19 12.65 -0.25 5.51
CA VAL A 19 12.32 0.06 6.89
C VAL A 19 13.47 0.88 7.49
N PRO A 20 13.23 2.12 7.97
CA PRO A 20 14.27 2.88 8.65
C PRO A 20 14.81 2.14 9.87
N GLU A 21 16.13 2.18 10.07
CA GLU A 21 16.76 1.52 11.23
C GLU A 21 16.20 2.00 12.57
N GLU A 22 15.80 3.28 12.66
CA GLU A 22 15.19 3.85 13.86
C GLU A 22 13.87 3.15 14.21
N HIS A 23 13.05 2.82 13.20
CA HIS A 23 11.79 2.09 13.39
C HIS A 23 12.04 0.61 13.72
N MET A 24 13.16 0.05 13.29
CA MET A 24 13.58 -1.29 13.73
C MET A 24 14.05 -1.28 15.19
N LYS A 25 14.83 -0.27 15.59
CA LYS A 25 15.40 -0.14 16.94
C LYS A 25 14.31 0.07 17.99
N ASP A 26 13.28 0.87 17.71
CA ASP A 26 12.16 1.08 18.65
C ASP A 26 11.07 -0.01 18.60
N HIS A 27 11.23 -1.00 17.72
CA HIS A 27 10.31 -2.13 17.51
C HIS A 27 8.94 -1.74 16.90
N SER A 28 8.82 -0.57 16.28
CA SER A 28 7.62 -0.15 15.54
C SER A 28 7.47 -0.81 14.16
N ALA A 29 8.50 -1.52 13.66
CA ALA A 29 8.46 -2.21 12.37
C ALA A 29 9.08 -3.62 12.43
N ILE A 30 8.57 -4.51 11.57
CA ILE A 30 9.10 -5.86 11.41
C ILE A 30 10.25 -5.80 10.38
N PRO A 31 11.37 -6.53 10.60
CA PRO A 31 12.46 -6.59 9.63
C PRO A 31 11.96 -7.07 8.26
N THR A 32 12.30 -6.32 7.22
CA THR A 32 12.06 -6.70 5.83
C THR A 32 13.36 -7.21 5.22
N ALA A 33 13.27 -8.21 4.34
CA ALA A 33 14.46 -8.70 3.64
C ALA A 33 15.01 -7.58 2.75
N PRO A 34 16.32 -7.26 2.82
CA PRO A 34 16.91 -6.24 1.98
C PRO A 34 16.77 -6.62 0.51
N ILE A 35 16.29 -5.69 -0.31
CA ILE A 35 16.23 -5.86 -1.76
C ILE A 35 17.64 -5.60 -2.31
N PRO A 36 18.27 -6.57 -2.99
CA PRO A 36 19.59 -6.37 -3.54
C PRO A 36 19.56 -5.23 -4.58
N GLU A 37 20.62 -4.42 -4.59
CA GLU A 37 20.71 -3.16 -5.36
C GLU A 37 20.41 -3.35 -6.86
N ASN A 38 20.82 -4.48 -7.42
CA ASN A 38 20.57 -4.83 -8.83
C ASN A 38 19.08 -5.12 -9.15
N GLU A 39 18.24 -5.36 -8.16
CA GLU A 39 16.81 -5.65 -8.32
C GLU A 39 15.91 -4.50 -7.88
N GLN A 40 16.45 -3.43 -7.28
CA GLN A 40 15.67 -2.30 -6.77
C GLN A 40 14.89 -1.57 -7.88
N GLU A 41 15.49 -1.42 -9.06
CA GLU A 41 14.85 -0.74 -10.20
C GLU A 41 13.83 -1.62 -10.93
N SER A 42 13.94 -2.94 -10.82
CA SER A 42 13.12 -3.90 -11.56
C SER A 42 11.97 -4.49 -10.76
N ARG A 43 11.91 -4.21 -9.45
CA ARG A 43 10.85 -4.65 -8.52
C ARG A 43 10.03 -3.50 -7.96
N ILE A 44 8.91 -3.84 -7.34
CA ILE A 44 8.16 -2.90 -6.50
C ILE A 44 9.09 -2.53 -5.34
N HIS A 45 9.37 -1.24 -5.19
CA HIS A 45 10.27 -0.74 -4.17
C HIS A 45 9.72 0.57 -3.62
N ILE A 46 9.54 0.62 -2.30
CA ILE A 46 9.10 1.82 -1.57
C ILE A 46 10.27 2.27 -0.71
N ARG A 47 10.85 3.42 -1.05
CA ARG A 47 12.04 3.94 -0.39
C ARG A 47 11.67 4.72 0.85
N SER A 48 12.63 4.85 1.77
CA SER A 48 12.48 5.68 2.96
C SER A 48 13.71 6.54 3.25
N GLY A 49 13.50 7.63 3.98
CA GLY A 49 14.53 8.64 4.22
C GLY A 49 14.04 9.81 5.08
N LYS A 50 14.97 10.61 5.59
CA LYS A 50 14.65 11.77 6.46
C LYS A 50 14.13 12.97 5.68
N GLU A 51 14.55 13.11 4.44
CA GLU A 51 14.21 14.24 3.58
C GLU A 51 13.19 13.85 2.51
N LYS A 52 12.38 14.82 2.09
CA LYS A 52 11.43 14.59 1.01
C LYS A 52 12.18 14.53 -0.32
N PRO A 53 11.98 13.49 -1.15
CA PRO A 53 12.59 13.41 -2.47
C PRO A 53 12.07 14.51 -3.41
N GLU A 54 12.96 15.04 -4.26
CA GLU A 54 12.62 16.06 -5.25
C GLU A 54 11.80 15.49 -6.43
N HIS A 55 12.11 14.25 -6.84
CA HIS A 55 11.53 13.60 -8.02
C HIS A 55 10.82 12.27 -7.68
N ALA A 56 9.96 12.29 -6.67
CA ALA A 56 9.08 11.15 -6.40
C ALA A 56 7.76 11.25 -7.17
N TYR A 57 7.26 10.10 -7.61
CA TYR A 57 5.89 9.99 -8.12
C TYR A 57 4.86 10.30 -7.03
N THR A 58 5.09 9.75 -5.85
CA THR A 58 4.30 10.06 -4.64
C THR A 58 5.17 9.88 -3.41
N ALA A 59 4.94 10.70 -2.40
CA ALA A 59 5.66 10.66 -1.14
C ALA A 59 4.71 10.97 0.02
N VAL A 60 4.85 10.24 1.12
CA VAL A 60 4.06 10.39 2.34
C VAL A 60 5.00 10.54 3.53
N HIS A 61 4.70 11.47 4.42
CA HIS A 61 5.44 11.64 5.67
C HIS A 61 4.81 10.83 6.80
N TYR A 62 5.60 10.01 7.47
CA TYR A 62 5.19 9.20 8.61
C TYR A 62 6.34 9.05 9.61
N ARG A 63 6.11 9.44 10.86
CA ARG A 63 7.03 9.23 12.00
C ARG A 63 8.47 9.66 11.69
N ASP A 64 8.60 10.96 11.38
CA ASP A 64 9.84 11.68 11.07
C ASP A 64 10.63 11.13 9.86
N HIS A 65 9.94 10.38 8.99
CA HIS A 65 10.49 9.84 7.76
C HIS A 65 9.52 10.06 6.60
N TRP A 66 10.10 10.20 5.42
CA TRP A 66 9.39 10.14 4.16
C TRP A 66 9.46 8.74 3.59
N PHE A 67 8.34 8.29 3.03
CA PHE A 67 8.22 7.06 2.27
C PHE A 67 7.74 7.40 0.87
N TRP A 68 8.39 6.88 -0.17
CA TRP A 68 8.07 7.28 -1.54
C TRP A 68 8.26 6.18 -2.59
N ILE A 69 7.66 6.44 -3.75
CA ILE A 69 7.88 5.69 -4.99
C ILE A 69 8.60 6.62 -5.96
N ASP A 70 9.76 6.18 -6.49
CA ASP A 70 10.49 6.92 -7.52
C ASP A 70 9.70 7.00 -8.83
N ASP A 71 9.85 8.10 -9.57
CA ASP A 71 9.11 8.30 -10.82
C ASP A 71 9.46 7.27 -11.92
N SER A 72 10.65 6.69 -11.88
CA SER A 72 11.08 5.62 -12.79
C SER A 72 10.46 4.25 -12.47
N ASN A 73 9.93 4.02 -11.26
CA ASN A 73 9.47 2.70 -10.82
C ASN A 73 8.02 2.42 -11.26
N TRP A 74 7.84 2.04 -12.53
CA TRP A 74 6.53 1.72 -13.12
C TRP A 74 5.81 0.56 -12.39
N GLN A 75 6.55 -0.44 -11.92
CA GLN A 75 6.03 -1.61 -11.23
C GLN A 75 5.34 -1.20 -9.93
N ALA A 76 5.96 -0.34 -9.14
CA ALA A 76 5.39 0.21 -7.91
C ALA A 76 4.18 1.11 -8.19
N LYS A 77 4.23 1.94 -9.25
CA LYS A 77 3.07 2.74 -9.69
C LYS A 77 1.85 1.86 -10.00
N ARG A 78 2.05 0.82 -10.81
CA ARG A 78 0.99 -0.13 -11.17
C ARG A 78 0.46 -0.88 -9.94
N ALA A 79 1.35 -1.27 -9.04
CA ALA A 79 0.98 -1.96 -7.80
C ALA A 79 0.12 -1.07 -6.90
N LEU A 80 0.48 0.21 -6.74
CA LEU A 80 -0.31 1.19 -5.99
C LEU A 80 -1.71 1.38 -6.59
N VAL A 81 -1.81 1.56 -7.90
CA VAL A 81 -3.11 1.71 -8.59
C VAL A 81 -3.99 0.47 -8.38
N ALA A 82 -3.41 -0.74 -8.43
CA ALA A 82 -4.15 -1.97 -8.18
C ALA A 82 -4.71 -2.02 -6.73
N VAL A 83 -3.93 -1.61 -5.73
CA VAL A 83 -4.39 -1.54 -4.34
C VAL A 83 -5.51 -0.52 -4.18
N MET A 84 -5.37 0.68 -4.75
CA MET A 84 -6.43 1.70 -4.72
C MET A 84 -7.72 1.18 -5.35
N PHE A 85 -7.62 0.50 -6.49
CA PHE A 85 -8.78 -0.11 -7.15
C PHE A 85 -9.44 -1.18 -6.27
N PHE A 86 -8.67 -2.03 -5.59
CA PHE A 86 -9.23 -3.01 -4.65
C PHE A 86 -9.93 -2.34 -3.48
N PHE A 87 -9.42 -1.22 -2.95
CA PHE A 87 -10.11 -0.45 -1.91
C PHE A 87 -11.43 0.12 -2.41
N THR A 88 -11.46 0.72 -3.61
CA THR A 88 -12.70 1.23 -4.22
C THR A 88 -13.75 0.15 -4.39
N LEU A 89 -13.35 -1.06 -4.82
CA LEU A 89 -14.28 -2.20 -4.90
C LEU A 89 -14.79 -2.65 -3.52
N ALA A 90 -13.94 -2.65 -2.50
CA ALA A 90 -14.32 -3.03 -1.15
C ALA A 90 -15.35 -2.05 -0.54
N GLU A 91 -15.24 -0.75 -0.84
CA GLU A 91 -16.19 0.27 -0.36
C GLU A 91 -17.60 0.18 -0.96
N THR A 92 -17.78 -0.55 -2.07
CA THR A 92 -19.08 -0.63 -2.78
C THR A 92 -20.20 -1.38 -2.01
N SER A 93 -19.93 -1.85 -0.79
CA SER A 93 -20.92 -2.52 0.07
C SER A 93 -21.88 -1.56 0.82
N GLY A 94 -21.75 -0.24 0.62
CA GLY A 94 -22.50 0.79 1.35
C GLY A 94 -23.91 1.11 0.84
N ASN A 95 -24.41 0.49 -0.24
CA ASN A 95 -25.80 0.69 -0.68
C ASN A 95 -26.72 -0.26 0.09
N ASN A 96 -26.98 0.11 1.34
CA ASN A 96 -27.96 -0.54 2.22
C ASN A 96 -29.34 -0.49 1.53
N ARG A 97 -29.68 -1.53 0.75
CA ARG A 97 -31.04 -1.78 0.28
C ARG A 97 -31.86 -2.08 1.53
N LEU A 98 -32.37 -1.02 2.17
CA LEU A 98 -33.29 -1.12 3.29
C LEU A 98 -34.42 -2.08 2.90
N PRO A 99 -34.84 -2.99 3.81
CA PRO A 99 -35.94 -3.90 3.51
C PRO A 99 -37.17 -3.12 3.07
N VAL A 100 -37.60 -3.30 1.82
CA VAL A 100 -38.85 -2.70 1.33
C VAL A 100 -39.99 -3.60 1.80
N ILE A 101 -40.70 -3.16 2.82
CA ILE A 101 -41.95 -3.78 3.25
C ILE A 101 -43.07 -3.25 2.35
N THR A 102 -43.59 -4.07 1.45
CA THR A 102 -44.80 -3.74 0.67
C THR A 102 -46.03 -4.24 1.43
N ILE A 103 -46.91 -3.33 1.84
CA ILE A 103 -48.25 -3.67 2.37
C ILE A 103 -49.23 -3.70 1.20
N PRO A 104 -49.90 -4.84 0.92
CA PRO A 104 -50.94 -4.89 -0.12
C PRO A 104 -52.18 -4.11 0.34
N ALA A 105 -52.65 -3.16 -0.47
CA ALA A 105 -53.96 -2.55 -0.31
C ALA A 105 -54.99 -3.43 -1.03
N GLN A 106 -55.96 -3.96 -0.30
CA GLN A 106 -57.17 -4.59 -0.84
C GLN A 106 -58.36 -3.64 -0.65
#